data_AF-A0A946ANM5-F1
#
_entry.id   AF-A0A946ANM5-F1
#
_cell.length_a   1.000
_cell.length_b   1.000
_cell.length_c   1.000
_cell.angle_alpha   90.00
_cell.angle_beta   90.00
_cell.angle_gamma   90.00
#
_symmetry.space_group_name_H-M   'P 1'
#
loop_
_entity.id
_entity.type
_entity.pdbx_description
1 polymer ?
#
loop_
_entity_poly.entity_id
_entity_poly.type
_entity_poly.pdbx_seq_one_letter_code
_entity_poly.pdbx_strand_id
1 'polypeptide(L)'
;MDNGIPFGKIADSKGVGAERCIAGFYYAKTQNRERDFLLEAGKAIFAEAIDVATDEGMQIVAERSGLFWPELQEALQDEAWRDQVKVNRDELNEVGLWGVPTLKIGMQAFWGQDRDWLVARMIEDLCHGGEGIII
;
A
#
# COMPACT_ATOMS: atom_id res chain seq x y z
N MET A 1 22.40 7.35 1.99
CA MET A 1 21.96 7.35 3.39
C MET A 1 21.04 6.16 3.54
N ASP A 2 21.24 5.34 4.57
CA ASP A 2 20.33 4.25 4.90
C ASP A 2 19.12 4.88 5.61
N ASN A 3 17.93 4.78 5.04
CA ASN A 3 16.72 5.47 5.53
C ASN A 3 16.11 4.81 6.79
N GLY A 4 16.81 3.83 7.39
CA GLY A 4 16.33 3.08 8.56
C GLY A 4 15.21 2.10 8.25
N ILE A 5 14.92 1.86 6.97
CA ILE A 5 13.91 0.90 6.50
C ILE A 5 14.62 -0.44 6.28
N PRO A 6 14.24 -1.51 7.00
CA PRO A 6 14.82 -2.82 6.78
C PRO A 6 14.66 -3.27 5.32
N PHE A 7 15.77 -3.61 4.67
CA PHE A 7 15.79 -4.14 3.31
C PHE A 7 16.85 -5.25 3.24
N GLY A 8 16.49 -6.41 2.72
CA GLY A 8 17.26 -7.63 2.92
C GLY A 8 17.00 -8.68 1.85
N LYS A 9 16.79 -9.92 2.28
CA LYS A 9 16.38 -10.98 1.36
C LYS A 9 14.94 -10.70 0.95
N ILE A 10 14.64 -10.87 -0.33
CA ILE A 10 13.32 -10.56 -0.88
C ILE A 10 12.61 -11.81 -1.37
N ALA A 11 11.28 -11.82 -1.25
CA ALA A 11 10.38 -12.71 -1.98
C ALA A 11 9.69 -11.91 -3.10
N ASP A 12 9.39 -12.53 -4.25
CA ASP A 12 8.63 -11.86 -5.32
C ASP A 12 7.16 -11.78 -4.93
N SER A 13 6.66 -10.56 -4.77
CA SER A 13 5.26 -10.30 -4.42
C SER A 13 4.35 -10.10 -5.64
N LYS A 14 4.82 -10.33 -6.87
CA LYS A 14 3.99 -10.13 -8.07
C LYS A 14 2.89 -11.19 -8.22
N GLY A 15 1.89 -10.88 -9.03
CA GLY A 15 0.76 -11.78 -9.30
C GLY A 15 -0.05 -12.04 -8.02
N VAL A 16 -0.18 -13.31 -7.65
CA VAL A 16 -1.01 -13.76 -6.51
C VAL A 16 -0.61 -13.08 -5.21
N GLY A 17 0.69 -12.85 -4.95
CA GLY A 17 1.14 -12.15 -3.74
C GLY A 17 0.57 -10.74 -3.65
N ALA A 18 0.58 -9.99 -4.74
CA ALA A 18 0.05 -8.62 -4.80
C ALA A 18 -1.47 -8.62 -4.62
N GLU A 19 -2.18 -9.54 -5.27
CA GLU A 19 -3.64 -9.67 -5.13
C GLU A 19 -4.03 -10.00 -3.68
N ARG A 20 -3.32 -10.92 -3.03
CA ARG A 20 -3.55 -11.26 -1.62
C ARG A 20 -3.24 -10.09 -0.68
N CYS A 21 -2.17 -9.33 -0.93
CA CYS A 21 -1.88 -8.11 -0.17
C CYS A 21 -2.97 -7.04 -0.36
N ILE A 22 -3.53 -6.89 -1.57
CA ILE A 22 -4.63 -5.96 -1.81
C ILE A 22 -5.89 -6.40 -1.06
N ALA A 23 -6.29 -7.67 -1.19
CA ALA A 23 -7.44 -8.22 -0.46
C ALA A 23 -7.26 -8.05 1.05
N GLY A 24 -6.09 -8.43 1.57
CA GLY A 24 -5.75 -8.27 2.98
C GLY A 24 -5.75 -6.82 3.45
N PHE A 25 -5.33 -5.87 2.62
CA PHE A 25 -5.42 -4.43 2.93
C PHE A 25 -6.87 -3.98 3.14
N TYR A 26 -7.80 -4.38 2.26
CA TYR A 26 -9.20 -3.99 2.40
C TYR A 26 -9.85 -4.59 3.64
N TYR A 27 -9.54 -5.85 3.99
CA TYR A 27 -9.97 -6.43 5.26
C TYR A 27 -9.34 -5.72 6.46
N ALA A 28 -8.02 -5.52 6.46
CA ALA A 28 -7.31 -4.83 7.53
C ALA A 28 -7.87 -3.43 7.78
N LYS A 29 -8.31 -2.74 6.73
CA LYS A 29 -9.00 -1.45 6.82
C LYS A 29 -10.32 -1.53 7.60
N THR A 30 -11.09 -2.61 7.46
CA THR A 30 -12.30 -2.83 8.29
C THR A 30 -11.97 -3.00 9.77
N GLN A 31 -10.75 -3.43 10.08
CA GLN A 31 -10.23 -3.63 11.43
C GLN A 31 -9.43 -2.43 11.97
N ASN A 32 -9.28 -1.35 11.20
CA ASN A 32 -8.40 -0.20 11.50
C ASN A 32 -6.92 -0.61 11.69
N ARG A 33 -6.46 -1.58 10.92
CA ARG A 33 -5.10 -2.18 10.97
C ARG A 33 -4.38 -2.08 9.62
N GLU A 34 -4.89 -1.31 8.67
CA GLU A 34 -4.36 -1.26 7.31
C GLU A 34 -2.91 -0.77 7.25
N ARG A 35 -2.51 0.15 8.14
CA ARG A 35 -1.12 0.62 8.24
C ARG A 35 -0.20 -0.46 8.78
N ASP A 36 -0.61 -1.11 9.88
CA ASP A 36 0.15 -2.22 10.49
C ASP A 36 0.34 -3.35 9.47
N PHE A 37 -0.73 -3.70 8.75
CA PHE A 37 -0.70 -4.71 7.69
C PHE A 37 0.27 -4.37 6.55
N LEU A 38 0.23 -3.15 6.01
CA LEU A 38 1.14 -2.76 4.92
C LEU A 38 2.60 -2.73 5.38
N LEU A 39 2.87 -2.30 6.62
CA LEU A 39 4.22 -2.30 7.18
C LEU A 39 4.77 -3.71 7.37
N GLU A 40 3.98 -4.60 7.98
CA GLU A 40 4.40 -5.99 8.21
C GLU A 40 4.50 -6.79 6.91
N ALA A 41 3.58 -6.59 5.96
CA ALA A 41 3.68 -7.19 4.63
C ALA A 41 4.93 -6.69 3.89
N GLY A 42 5.20 -5.38 3.90
CA GLY A 42 6.38 -4.80 3.26
C GLY A 42 7.67 -5.36 3.87
N LYS A 43 7.75 -5.46 5.20
CA LYS A 43 8.90 -6.05 5.89
C LYS A 43 9.07 -7.54 5.56
N ALA A 44 7.98 -8.30 5.58
CA ALA A 44 7.96 -9.71 5.22
C ALA A 44 8.52 -9.94 3.81
N ILE A 45 8.05 -9.15 2.83
CA ILE A 45 8.44 -9.24 1.42
C ILE A 45 9.87 -8.76 1.19
N PHE A 46 10.21 -7.55 1.64
CA PHE A 46 11.41 -6.83 1.21
C PHE A 46 12.62 -6.96 2.17
N ALA A 47 12.43 -7.53 3.36
CA ALA A 47 13.51 -7.72 4.33
C ALA A 47 13.73 -9.18 4.74
N GLU A 48 12.65 -9.96 4.84
CA GLU A 48 12.66 -11.29 5.45
C GLU A 48 12.48 -12.46 4.47
N ALA A 49 12.25 -12.18 3.17
CA ALA A 49 11.96 -13.16 2.13
C ALA A 49 10.80 -14.12 2.47
N ILE A 50 9.75 -13.60 3.10
CA ILE A 50 8.53 -14.34 3.39
C ILE A 50 7.60 -14.22 2.18
N ASP A 51 7.16 -15.37 1.66
CA ASP A 51 6.28 -15.44 0.50
C ASP A 51 4.81 -15.22 0.88
N VAL A 52 4.31 -14.01 0.59
CA VAL A 52 2.92 -13.61 0.84
C VAL A 52 1.92 -14.24 -0.14
N ALA A 53 2.38 -14.96 -1.18
CA ALA A 53 1.51 -15.74 -2.04
C ALA A 53 0.99 -17.02 -1.35
N THR A 54 1.62 -17.45 -0.26
CA THR A 54 1.21 -18.65 0.51
C THR A 54 0.38 -18.31 1.74
N ASP A 55 -0.32 -19.31 2.28
CA ASP A 55 -1.08 -19.19 3.52
C ASP A 55 -0.14 -19.05 4.72
N GLU A 56 0.98 -19.77 4.75
CA GLU A 56 1.97 -19.68 5.82
C GLU A 56 2.58 -18.28 5.91
N GLY A 57 2.95 -17.67 4.78
CA GLY A 57 3.50 -16.32 4.76
C GLY A 57 2.46 -15.27 5.15
N MET A 58 1.24 -15.39 4.64
CA MET A 58 0.17 -14.44 4.98
C MET A 58 -0.29 -14.56 6.43
N GLN A 59 -0.27 -15.77 7.01
CA GLN A 59 -0.55 -15.96 8.43
C GLN A 59 0.45 -15.21 9.31
N ILE A 60 1.75 -15.27 8.98
CA ILE A 60 2.78 -14.51 9.70
C ILE A 60 2.48 -13.00 9.65
N VAL A 61 2.11 -12.48 8.48
CA VAL A 61 1.74 -11.07 8.33
C VAL A 61 0.51 -10.74 9.17
N ALA A 62 -0.52 -11.59 9.15
CA ALA A 62 -1.75 -11.41 9.92
C ALA A 62 -1.46 -11.28 11.42
N GLU A 63 -0.73 -12.25 11.97
CA GLU A 63 -0.39 -12.31 13.40
C GLU A 63 0.41 -11.08 13.85
N ARG A 64 1.41 -10.66 13.07
CA ARG A 64 2.22 -9.47 13.37
C ARG A 64 1.42 -8.17 13.27
N SER A 65 0.42 -8.14 12.38
CA SER A 65 -0.47 -6.99 12.20
C SER A 65 -1.60 -6.94 13.22
N GLY A 66 -1.70 -7.94 14.11
CA GLY A 66 -2.81 -8.06 15.07
C GLY A 66 -4.15 -8.45 14.45
N LEU A 67 -4.14 -9.08 13.27
CA LEU A 67 -5.32 -9.60 12.58
C LEU A 67 -5.53 -11.07 12.94
N PHE A 68 -6.79 -11.51 12.97
CA PHE A 68 -7.12 -12.90 13.18
C PHE A 68 -7.02 -13.68 11.86
N TRP A 69 -6.10 -14.65 11.80
CA TRP A 69 -5.79 -15.36 10.55
C TRP A 69 -7.01 -15.99 9.87
N PRO A 70 -7.92 -16.71 10.56
CA PRO A 70 -9.09 -17.31 9.90
C PRO A 70 -9.99 -16.28 9.19
N GLU A 71 -10.18 -15.10 9.77
CA GLU A 71 -10.97 -14.04 9.12
C GLU A 71 -10.23 -13.42 7.93
N LEU A 72 -8.92 -13.19 8.05
CA LEU A 72 -8.13 -12.75 6.90
C LEU A 72 -8.17 -13.80 5.78
N GLN A 73 -8.02 -15.07 6.09
CA GLN A 73 -8.03 -16.17 5.12
C GLN A 73 -9.37 -16.23 4.36
N GLU A 74 -10.50 -16.01 5.05
CA GLU A 74 -11.80 -15.86 4.41
C GLU A 74 -11.85 -14.63 3.50
N ALA A 75 -11.38 -13.48 3.99
CA ALA A 75 -11.35 -12.24 3.21
C ALA A 75 -10.45 -12.31 1.97
N LEU A 76 -9.41 -13.16 1.97
CA LEU A 76 -8.56 -13.40 0.79
C LEU A 76 -9.33 -14.04 -0.38
N GLN A 77 -10.49 -14.66 -0.12
CA GLN A 77 -11.37 -15.23 -1.15
C GLN A 77 -12.37 -14.21 -1.70
N ASP A 78 -12.52 -13.05 -1.06
CA ASP A 78 -13.41 -11.99 -1.52
C ASP A 78 -12.74 -11.21 -2.66
N GLU A 79 -13.45 -11.04 -3.77
CA GLU A 79 -12.99 -10.27 -4.93
C GLU A 79 -13.55 -8.84 -4.99
N ALA A 80 -14.36 -8.41 -4.01
CA ALA A 80 -14.98 -7.08 -3.98
C ALA A 80 -13.95 -5.93 -4.05
N TRP A 81 -12.71 -6.17 -3.63
CA TRP A 81 -11.61 -5.20 -3.76
C TRP A 81 -11.27 -4.85 -5.22
N ARG A 82 -11.59 -5.72 -6.19
CA ARG A 82 -11.25 -5.51 -7.61
C ARG A 82 -11.95 -4.28 -8.19
N ASP A 83 -13.18 -4.00 -7.74
CA ASP A 83 -13.92 -2.80 -8.17
C ASP A 83 -13.19 -1.53 -7.73
N GLN A 84 -12.72 -1.48 -6.48
CA GLN A 84 -11.96 -0.35 -5.96
C GLN A 84 -10.59 -0.21 -6.65
N VAL A 85 -9.89 -1.31 -6.91
CA VAL A 85 -8.63 -1.27 -7.68
C VAL A 85 -8.85 -0.78 -9.10
N LYS A 86 -9.97 -1.15 -9.74
CA LYS A 86 -10.32 -0.65 -11.07
C LYS A 86 -10.52 0.87 -11.05
N VAL A 87 -11.28 1.39 -10.09
CA VAL A 87 -11.48 2.84 -9.92
C VAL A 87 -10.14 3.55 -9.74
N ASN A 88 -9.28 3.07 -8.81
CA ASN A 88 -7.96 3.65 -8.58
C ASN A 88 -7.07 3.62 -9.83
N ARG A 89 -7.16 2.56 -10.64
CA ARG A 89 -6.42 2.44 -11.90
C ARG A 89 -6.95 3.38 -12.97
N ASP A 90 -8.26 3.56 -13.05
CA ASP A 90 -8.87 4.48 -14.00
C ASP A 90 -8.47 5.93 -13.64
N GLU A 91 -8.50 6.30 -12.35
CA GLU A 91 -7.97 7.60 -11.88
C GLU A 91 -6.48 7.80 -12.18
N LEU A 92 -5.66 6.75 -12.03
CA LEU A 92 -4.24 6.78 -12.39
C LEU A 92 -4.04 7.09 -13.88
N ASN A 93 -4.83 6.44 -14.74
CA ASN A 93 -4.79 6.66 -16.18
C ASN A 93 -5.27 8.07 -16.57
N GLU A 94 -6.29 8.60 -15.89
CA GLU A 94 -6.82 9.94 -16.14
C GLU A 94 -5.78 11.04 -15.89
N VAL A 95 -4.89 10.84 -14.91
CA VAL A 95 -3.77 11.77 -14.65
C VAL A 95 -2.54 11.49 -15.53
N GLY A 96 -2.65 10.59 -16.52
CA GLY A 96 -1.59 10.28 -17.48
C GLY A 96 -0.43 9.47 -16.90
N LEU A 97 -0.64 8.82 -15.76
CA LEU A 97 0.36 7.99 -15.09
C LEU A 97 0.00 6.50 -15.22
N TRP A 98 0.95 5.62 -14.92
CA TRP A 98 0.80 4.18 -15.15
C TRP A 98 1.44 3.31 -14.06
N GLY A 99 2.16 3.91 -13.10
CA GLY A 99 2.98 3.21 -12.13
C GLY A 99 2.77 3.67 -10.70
N VAL A 100 3.49 3.01 -9.79
CA VAL A 100 3.47 3.28 -8.34
C VAL A 100 4.88 3.59 -7.81
N PRO A 101 5.01 4.28 -6.66
CA PRO A 101 3.95 5.02 -5.99
C PRO A 101 3.54 6.25 -6.81
N THR A 102 2.24 6.54 -6.82
CA THR A 102 1.67 7.76 -7.39
C THR A 102 0.89 8.48 -6.29
N LEU A 103 1.08 9.79 -6.17
CA LEU A 103 0.38 10.67 -5.25
C LEU A 103 -0.29 11.78 -6.05
N LYS A 104 -1.53 12.13 -5.70
CA LYS A 104 -2.28 13.24 -6.28
C LYS A 104 -2.76 14.17 -5.18
N ILE A 105 -2.45 15.46 -5.29
CA ILE A 105 -2.93 16.51 -4.39
C ILE A 105 -3.58 17.58 -5.27
N GLY A 106 -4.89 17.82 -5.08
CA GLY A 106 -5.66 18.69 -5.96
C GLY A 106 -5.55 18.28 -7.42
N MET A 107 -5.03 19.17 -8.27
CA MET A 107 -4.81 18.92 -9.70
C MET A 107 -3.41 18.37 -10.04
N GLN A 108 -2.50 18.30 -9.08
CA GLN A 108 -1.11 17.89 -9.31
C GLN A 108 -0.93 16.42 -8.97
N ALA A 109 -0.26 15.69 -9.86
CA ALA A 109 0.06 14.29 -9.69
C ALA A 109 1.58 14.07 -9.78
N PHE A 110 2.09 13.18 -8.95
CA PHE A 110 3.51 12.87 -8.77
C PHE A 110 3.70 11.36 -8.87
N TRP A 111 4.70 10.93 -9.63
CA TRP A 111 5.06 9.53 -9.77
C TRP A 111 6.51 9.31 -9.35
N GLY A 112 6.73 8.32 -8.48
CA GLY A 112 8.04 7.95 -7.96
C GLY A 112 8.34 8.55 -6.59
N GLN A 113 8.96 7.74 -5.72
CA GLN A 113 9.41 8.16 -4.39
C GLN A 113 10.53 9.22 -4.47
N ASP A 114 11.26 9.29 -5.58
CA ASP A 114 12.26 10.32 -5.86
C ASP A 114 11.65 11.72 -6.10
N ARG A 115 10.32 11.86 -5.93
CA ARG A 115 9.58 13.13 -5.94
C ARG A 115 8.94 13.49 -4.60
N ASP A 116 9.21 12.75 -3.52
CA ASP A 116 8.67 13.06 -2.18
C ASP A 116 8.96 14.50 -1.74
N TRP A 117 10.14 15.03 -2.08
CA TRP A 117 10.50 16.42 -1.79
C TRP A 117 9.60 17.44 -2.51
N LEU A 118 9.13 17.13 -3.72
CA LEU A 118 8.26 17.99 -4.51
C LEU A 118 6.84 17.97 -3.94
N VAL A 119 6.39 16.81 -3.46
CA VAL A 119 5.14 16.67 -2.70
C VAL A 119 5.19 17.52 -1.43
N ALA A 120 6.26 17.41 -0.64
CA ALA A 120 6.44 18.22 0.57
C ALA A 120 6.42 19.72 0.24
N ARG A 121 7.14 20.12 -0.82
CA ARG A 121 7.17 21.52 -1.26
C ARG A 121 5.79 22.05 -1.66
N MET A 122 5.01 21.25 -2.39
CA MET A 122 3.65 21.61 -2.76
C MET A 122 2.77 21.84 -1.53
N ILE A 123 2.85 20.96 -0.52
CA ILE A 123 2.08 21.09 0.71
C ILE A 123 2.47 22.39 1.44
N GLU A 124 3.76 22.72 1.53
CA GLU A 124 4.22 24.00 2.09
C GLU A 124 3.62 25.20 1.35
N ASP A 125 3.64 25.19 0.02
CA ASP A 125 3.12 26.29 -0.80
C ASP A 125 1.59 26.44 -0.63
N LEU A 126 0.83 25.33 -0.54
CA LEU A 126 -0.62 25.35 -0.24
C LEU A 126 -0.91 25.95 1.15
N CYS A 127 -0.12 25.59 2.16
CA CYS A 127 -0.25 26.15 3.51
C CYS A 127 0.02 27.66 3.52
N HIS A 128 1.04 28.13 2.80
CA HIS A 128 1.36 29.56 2.72
C HIS A 128 0.32 30.35 1.92
N GLY A 129 -0.29 29.76 0.89
CA GLY A 129 -1.31 30.41 0.07
C GLY A 129 -2.67 30.58 0.75
N GLY A 130 -2.89 29.97 1.92
CA GLY A 130 -4.20 29.96 2.58
C GLY A 130 -5.22 29.03 1.94
N GLU A 131 -4.82 28.30 0.88
CA GLU A 131 -5.59 27.24 0.22
C GLU A 131 -5.39 25.89 0.94
N GLY A 132 -5.32 25.93 2.28
CA GLY A 132 -4.96 24.77 3.09
C GLY A 132 -5.75 23.52 2.72
N ILE A 133 -5.13 22.35 2.88
CA ILE A 133 -5.79 21.05 2.66
C ILE A 133 -6.99 20.98 3.61
N ILE A 134 -8.20 21.16 3.06
CA ILE A 134 -9.44 20.87 3.78
C ILE A 134 -9.51 19.34 3.87
N ILE A 135 -9.15 18.80 5.04
CA ILE A 135 -9.33 17.39 5.38
C ILE A 135 -10.78 17.17 5.83
#